data_AF-A0A8H7Q8Z7-F1
#
_entry.id   AF-A0A8H7Q8Z7-F1
#
_cell.length_a   1.000
_cell.length_b   1.000
_cell.length_c   1.000
_cell.angle_alpha   90.00
_cell.angle_beta   90.00
_cell.angle_gamma   90.00
#
_symmetry.space_group_name_H-M   'P 1'
#
loop_
_entity.id
_entity.type
_entity.pdbx_description
1 polymer ?
#
loop_
_entity_poly.entity_id
_entity_poly.type
_entity_poly.pdbx_seq_one_letter_code
_entity_poly.pdbx_strand_id
1 'polypeptide(L)'
;MSGLLAASQKLSKEEYRRQKDLDAARKAGTAPAEVDEEGREINPHTPQFMLKAPWYIDTGKPGLKHQQAPTKKLGRKFDDGGWYARGQRAGPAATKFRKGACENCGALTHATRDCVERPRKKGAKWTGKNIQADEIVQEVDLDWDEKRDRWNGYDPKEHDKVIEEYERVEEERKKIKAQELDKQGLVSSEEAKKIEGANEGFSDDEYGDDDDKYADQADMPGQHVNTKTRTTIRNLRIREDTAKYLINLDVNSAYYDPKTRSMRENPLQDKDPNDTNFAGDNFARYSGDAPNMAKAQMFAWQAANRGNEVHLQANPTQLALLHKQFEQQKEKVRDTNKEGILAKYGGEEHLQRPPTELLLAQSENYVEYSRTGKIVKGQERAVARSKYEEDVFINNHTSVWGSFWADGKWGYKCCRAFIKNSYCTGSAGIAAAETASAKALLATGSSK
;
A
#
# COMPACT_ATOMS: atom_id res chain seq x y z
N MET A 1 39.27 -13.48 48.49
CA MET A 1 40.55 -12.87 48.12
C MET A 1 41.01 -13.48 46.79
N SER A 2 41.10 -12.66 45.75
CA SER A 2 41.93 -12.80 44.54
C SER A 2 41.41 -11.77 43.53
N GLY A 3 41.59 -10.49 43.86
CA GLY A 3 41.38 -9.40 42.93
C GLY A 3 42.65 -9.23 42.10
N LEU A 4 42.63 -9.71 40.86
CA LEU A 4 43.63 -9.36 39.86
C LEU A 4 43.39 -7.91 39.45
N LEU A 5 44.07 -6.98 40.12
CA LEU A 5 44.30 -5.63 39.64
C LEU A 5 45.08 -5.72 38.32
N ALA A 6 44.38 -5.63 37.19
CA ALA A 6 45.01 -5.46 35.90
C ALA A 6 45.76 -4.12 35.89
N ALA A 7 47.08 -4.19 36.05
CA ALA A 7 47.95 -3.03 35.93
C ALA A 7 47.75 -2.38 34.56
N SER A 8 47.47 -1.08 34.53
CA SER A 8 47.46 -0.24 33.33
C SER A 8 48.77 -0.38 32.57
N GLN A 9 48.82 -1.31 31.61
CA GLN A 9 49.92 -1.42 30.67
C GLN A 9 49.90 -0.15 29.80
N LYS A 10 50.94 0.68 29.94
CA LYS A 10 51.16 1.82 29.05
C LYS A 10 51.30 1.27 27.63
N LEU A 11 50.33 1.54 26.77
CA LEU A 11 50.41 1.15 25.36
C LEU A 11 51.69 1.71 24.74
N SER A 12 52.37 0.90 23.93
CA SER A 12 53.48 1.39 23.12
C SER A 12 52.99 2.47 22.15
N LYS A 13 53.88 3.39 21.76
CA LYS A 13 53.56 4.47 20.81
C LYS A 13 53.01 3.94 19.48
N GLU A 14 53.47 2.76 19.06
CA GLU A 14 53.02 2.10 17.84
C GLU A 14 51.61 1.51 17.99
N GLU A 15 51.30 0.87 19.13
CA GLU A 15 49.95 0.38 19.41
C GLU A 15 48.94 1.52 19.57
N TYR A 16 49.32 2.64 20.18
CA TYR A 16 48.46 3.83 20.28
C TYR A 16 48.16 4.43 18.91
N ARG A 17 49.17 4.50 18.02
CA ARG A 17 48.97 4.92 16.62
C ARG A 17 48.04 3.95 15.89
N ARG A 18 48.30 2.64 15.99
CA ARG A 18 47.43 1.61 15.40
C ARG A 18 45.99 1.72 15.89
N GLN A 19 45.74 1.95 17.18
CA GLN A 19 44.38 2.15 17.70
C GLN A 19 43.73 3.42 17.15
N LYS A 20 44.47 4.53 17.02
CA LYS A 20 43.94 5.76 16.42
C LYS A 20 43.65 5.61 14.93
N ASP A 21 44.51 4.91 14.20
CA ASP A 21 44.31 4.64 12.78
C ASP A 21 43.13 3.69 12.56
N LEU A 22 42.96 2.68 13.43
CA LEU A 22 41.77 1.82 13.44
C LEU A 22 40.51 2.60 13.78
N ASP A 23 40.53 3.49 14.78
CA ASP A 23 39.38 4.35 15.10
C ASP A 23 39.05 5.30 13.96
N ALA A 24 40.05 5.84 13.26
CA ALA A 24 39.87 6.67 12.09
C ALA A 24 39.28 5.86 10.91
N ALA A 25 39.77 4.65 10.68
CA ALA A 25 39.22 3.72 9.68
C ALA A 25 37.77 3.32 10.00
N ARG A 26 37.45 3.07 11.27
CA ARG A 26 36.08 2.79 11.73
C ARG A 26 35.16 3.98 11.51
N LYS A 27 35.61 5.19 11.84
CA LYS A 27 34.87 6.44 11.55
C LYS A 27 34.71 6.72 10.06
N ALA A 28 35.65 6.24 9.24
CA ALA A 28 35.55 6.30 7.79
C ALA A 28 34.68 5.16 7.20
N GLY A 29 34.21 4.21 8.02
CA GLY A 29 33.42 3.07 7.59
C GLY A 29 34.20 1.99 6.84
N THR A 30 35.54 2.04 6.83
CA THR A 30 36.40 1.05 6.14
C THR A 30 36.77 -0.14 7.03
N ALA A 31 36.63 0.00 8.35
CA ALA A 31 36.84 -1.06 9.33
C ALA A 31 35.55 -1.35 10.11
N PRO A 32 35.30 -2.61 10.51
CA PRO A 32 34.11 -2.98 11.27
C PRO A 32 34.07 -2.29 12.64
N ALA A 33 32.85 -2.00 13.10
CA ALA A 33 32.61 -1.43 14.41
C ALA A 33 33.14 -2.35 15.53
N GLU A 34 33.48 -1.74 16.66
CA GLU A 34 33.86 -2.50 17.85
C GLU A 34 32.61 -3.12 18.48
N VAL A 35 32.71 -4.36 18.93
CA VAL A 35 31.56 -5.12 19.47
C VAL A 35 31.64 -5.12 20.99
N ASP A 36 30.52 -4.84 21.65
CA ASP A 36 30.41 -4.88 23.12
C ASP A 36 30.38 -6.32 23.66
N GLU A 37 30.33 -6.47 24.98
CA GLU A 37 30.21 -7.78 25.65
C GLU A 37 28.92 -8.54 25.34
N GLU A 38 27.87 -7.84 24.89
CA GLU A 38 26.55 -8.39 24.55
C GLU A 38 26.40 -8.65 23.04
N GLY A 39 27.48 -8.46 22.27
CA GLY A 39 27.47 -8.67 20.82
C GLY A 39 26.88 -7.51 20.02
N ARG A 40 26.62 -6.35 20.64
CA ARG A 40 26.11 -5.16 19.95
C ARG A 40 27.25 -4.31 19.41
N GLU A 41 27.05 -3.78 18.22
CA GLU A 41 28.00 -2.89 17.57
C GLU A 41 28.00 -1.51 18.24
N ILE A 42 29.18 -1.03 18.61
CA ILE A 42 29.40 0.29 19.18
C ILE A 42 29.61 1.27 18.03
N ASN A 43 28.79 2.33 17.97
CA ASN A 43 28.96 3.39 16.98
C ASN A 43 30.36 4.04 17.09
N PRO A 44 31.21 3.98 16.04
CA PRO A 44 32.56 4.56 16.04
C PRO A 44 32.62 6.08 16.25
N HIS A 45 31.52 6.78 16.00
CA HIS A 45 31.41 8.23 16.18
C HIS A 45 31.13 8.61 17.64
N THR A 46 30.81 7.66 18.51
CA THR A 46 30.69 7.91 19.95
C THR A 46 32.06 8.29 20.52
N PRO A 47 32.19 9.43 21.22
CA PRO A 47 33.48 9.88 21.71
C PRO A 47 34.07 8.93 22.75
N GLN A 48 35.41 8.79 22.76
CA GLN A 48 36.12 7.83 23.61
C GLN A 48 35.83 7.97 25.11
N PHE A 49 35.49 9.17 25.60
CA PHE A 49 35.17 9.38 27.02
C PHE A 49 33.80 8.82 27.43
N MET A 50 32.88 8.59 26.49
CA MET A 50 31.61 7.90 26.75
C MET A 50 31.74 6.38 26.61
N LEU A 51 32.70 5.90 25.81
CA LEU A 51 32.94 4.47 25.59
C LEU A 51 33.75 3.82 26.71
N LYS A 52 34.72 4.56 27.24
CA LYS A 52 35.58 4.08 28.34
C LYS A 52 34.82 4.17 29.65
N ALA A 53 34.45 3.00 30.18
CA ALA A 53 33.87 2.92 31.51
C ALA A 53 34.85 3.48 32.55
N PRO A 54 34.37 4.25 33.54
CA PRO A 54 35.18 4.65 34.68
C PRO A 54 35.67 3.43 35.47
N TRP A 55 36.83 3.55 36.12
CA TRP A 55 37.50 2.45 36.85
C TRP A 55 36.63 1.73 37.89
N TYR A 56 35.60 2.38 38.43
CA TYR A 56 34.69 1.81 39.44
C TYR A 56 33.54 0.97 38.85
N ILE A 57 33.38 0.95 37.52
CA ILE A 57 32.45 0.08 36.76
C ILE A 57 33.22 -0.80 35.76
N ASP A 58 34.49 -0.48 35.49
CA ASP A 58 35.28 -1.02 34.39
C ASP A 58 35.31 -2.56 34.36
N THR A 59 34.80 -3.13 33.28
CA THR A 59 34.83 -4.56 32.97
C THR A 59 36.03 -4.93 32.09
N GLY A 60 36.91 -3.97 31.76
CA GLY A 60 38.10 -4.15 30.93
C GLY A 60 37.83 -4.13 29.43
N LYS A 61 36.57 -3.98 29.01
CA LYS A 61 36.15 -3.87 27.61
C LYS A 61 35.39 -2.56 27.37
N PRO A 62 35.55 -1.90 26.20
CA PRO A 62 34.75 -0.74 25.85
C PRO A 62 33.27 -1.14 25.70
N GLY A 63 32.37 -0.35 26.27
CA GLY A 63 30.95 -0.67 26.27
C GLY A 63 30.09 0.44 26.87
N LEU A 64 28.83 0.51 26.43
CA LEU A 64 27.90 1.58 26.82
C LEU A 64 27.03 1.24 28.04
N LYS A 65 27.23 0.08 28.69
CA LYS A 65 26.42 -0.37 29.83
C LYS A 65 26.42 0.64 30.98
N HIS A 66 27.57 1.25 31.26
CA HIS A 66 27.72 2.27 32.31
C HIS A 66 26.99 3.60 32.01
N GLN A 67 26.60 3.84 30.75
CA GLN A 67 25.81 5.00 30.33
C GLN A 67 24.30 4.70 30.33
N GLN A 68 23.90 3.43 30.42
CA GLN A 68 22.49 3.10 30.58
C GLN A 68 21.99 3.66 31.91
N ALA A 69 20.70 4.04 31.93
CA ALA A 69 20.10 4.56 33.15
C ALA A 69 20.39 3.59 34.30
N PRO A 70 20.99 4.06 35.41
CA PRO A 70 21.21 3.18 36.55
C PRO A 70 19.85 2.62 36.92
N THR A 71 19.80 1.35 37.29
CA THR A 71 18.62 0.77 37.92
C THR A 71 18.41 1.49 39.25
N LYS A 72 17.84 2.70 39.21
CA LYS A 72 17.23 3.30 40.38
C LYS A 72 16.29 2.22 40.86
N LYS A 73 16.45 1.81 42.12
CA LYS A 73 15.35 1.18 42.84
C LYS A 73 14.24 2.20 42.74
N LEU A 74 13.37 2.06 41.75
CA LEU A 74 12.11 2.77 41.77
C LEU A 74 11.56 2.41 43.14
N GLY A 75 11.46 3.41 44.03
CA GLY A 75 10.70 3.21 45.28
C GLY A 75 9.39 2.57 44.88
N ARG A 76 8.89 1.59 45.65
CA ARG A 76 7.73 0.76 45.28
C ARG A 76 6.72 1.66 44.58
N LYS A 77 6.71 1.63 43.24
CA LYS A 77 5.72 2.38 42.50
C LYS A 77 4.42 1.75 42.94
N PHE A 78 3.53 2.57 43.48
CA PHE A 78 2.18 2.11 43.72
C PHE A 78 1.69 1.57 42.38
N ASP A 79 1.17 0.34 42.35
CA ASP A 79 0.73 -0.30 41.10
C ASP A 79 -0.17 0.67 40.33
N ASP A 80 -0.03 0.75 39.02
CA ASP A 80 -0.79 1.67 38.17
C ASP A 80 -2.29 1.53 38.47
N GLY A 81 -2.88 2.52 39.15
CA GLY A 81 -4.29 2.51 39.59
C GLY A 81 -4.52 2.44 41.11
N GLY A 82 -3.49 2.20 41.92
CA GLY A 82 -3.60 2.26 43.38
C GLY A 82 -3.56 3.70 43.89
N TRP A 83 -4.68 4.19 44.41
CA TRP A 83 -4.77 5.46 45.13
C TRP A 83 -4.92 5.21 46.64
N TYR A 84 -4.86 6.27 47.43
CA TYR A 84 -5.20 6.21 48.85
C TYR A 84 -6.56 5.52 49.04
N ALA A 85 -6.62 4.55 49.96
CA ALA A 85 -7.84 3.81 50.30
C ALA A 85 -8.87 4.71 51.03
N ARG A 86 -9.55 5.58 50.27
CA ARG A 86 -10.55 6.52 50.81
C ARG A 86 -11.77 5.74 51.31
N GLY A 87 -12.17 6.01 52.55
CA GLY A 87 -13.37 5.42 53.15
C GLY A 87 -13.23 3.96 53.61
N GLN A 88 -12.11 3.29 53.33
CA GLN A 88 -11.86 1.94 53.82
C GLN A 88 -11.38 1.96 55.28
N ARG A 89 -11.89 1.03 56.09
CA ARG A 89 -11.53 0.86 57.50
C ARG A 89 -10.71 -0.42 57.66
N ALA A 90 -9.71 -0.40 58.54
CA ALA A 90 -8.80 -1.52 58.76
C ALA A 90 -9.48 -2.76 59.39
N GLY A 91 -10.69 -2.60 59.94
CA GLY A 91 -11.47 -3.68 60.53
C GLY A 91 -12.76 -3.17 61.21
N PRO A 92 -13.50 -4.05 61.92
CA PRO A 92 -14.68 -3.65 62.67
C PRO A 92 -14.32 -2.70 63.82
N ALA A 93 -15.28 -1.86 64.21
CA ALA A 93 -15.11 -0.94 65.33
C ALA A 93 -14.83 -1.70 66.64
N ALA A 94 -13.90 -1.18 67.44
CA ALA A 94 -13.60 -1.77 68.74
C ALA A 94 -14.78 -1.55 69.71
N THR A 95 -15.09 -2.55 70.53
CA THR A 95 -16.20 -2.46 71.50
C THR A 95 -15.83 -1.70 72.77
N LYS A 96 -14.53 -1.48 73.01
CA LYS A 96 -14.00 -0.79 74.18
C LYS A 96 -12.98 0.26 73.77
N PHE A 97 -12.93 1.36 74.53
CA PHE A 97 -11.97 2.43 74.32
C PHE A 97 -10.54 1.91 74.55
N ARG A 98 -9.66 2.13 73.58
CA ARG A 98 -8.25 1.74 73.64
C ARG A 98 -7.40 2.92 74.13
N LYS A 99 -6.40 2.64 74.96
CA LYS A 99 -5.47 3.68 75.45
C LYS A 99 -4.70 4.25 74.26
N GLY A 100 -4.62 5.58 74.15
CA GLY A 100 -4.01 6.27 73.02
C GLY A 100 -4.95 6.55 71.83
N ALA A 101 -6.20 6.06 71.89
CA ALA A 101 -7.21 6.42 70.90
C ALA A 101 -7.75 7.85 71.13
N CYS A 102 -8.30 8.44 70.06
CA CYS A 102 -8.94 9.75 70.09
C CYS A 102 -10.04 9.81 71.16
N GLU A 103 -9.96 10.78 72.07
CA GLU A 103 -10.90 10.91 73.19
C GLU A 103 -12.33 11.21 72.73
N ASN A 104 -12.52 11.75 71.53
CA ASN A 104 -13.81 12.08 70.94
C ASN A 104 -14.48 10.86 70.29
N CYS A 105 -13.84 10.23 69.30
CA CYS A 105 -14.41 9.16 68.47
C CYS A 105 -13.94 7.74 68.83
N GLY A 106 -12.81 7.58 69.52
CA GLY A 106 -12.25 6.28 69.92
C GLY A 106 -11.44 5.54 68.85
N ALA A 107 -11.15 6.15 67.69
CA ALA A 107 -10.22 5.62 66.69
C ALA A 107 -8.76 5.85 67.10
N LEU A 108 -7.85 4.94 66.70
CA LEU A 108 -6.43 4.99 67.06
C LEU A 108 -5.55 5.74 66.03
N THR A 109 -6.11 6.10 64.87
CA THR A 109 -5.35 6.64 63.74
C THR A 109 -5.01 8.12 63.84
N HIS A 110 -5.74 8.88 64.64
CA HIS A 110 -5.60 10.34 64.73
C HIS A 110 -5.77 10.86 66.16
N ALA A 111 -5.27 12.06 66.41
CA ALA A 111 -5.44 12.77 67.68
C ALA A 111 -6.81 13.47 67.79
N THR A 112 -7.20 13.91 68.98
CA THR A 112 -8.50 14.59 69.20
C THR A 112 -8.70 15.87 68.41
N ARG A 113 -7.61 16.58 68.10
CA ARG A 113 -7.63 17.84 67.36
C ARG A 113 -7.94 17.63 65.87
N ASP A 114 -7.47 16.52 65.31
CA ASP A 114 -7.63 16.18 63.89
C ASP A 114 -8.83 15.25 63.65
N CYS A 115 -9.74 15.19 64.62
CA CYS A 115 -10.90 14.31 64.57
C CYS A 115 -11.93 14.86 63.56
N VAL A 116 -12.22 14.06 62.53
CA VAL A 116 -13.24 14.36 61.50
C VAL A 116 -14.67 14.23 62.04
N GLU A 117 -14.84 13.48 63.14
CA GLU A 117 -16.13 13.32 63.80
C GLU A 117 -16.52 14.55 64.61
N ARG A 118 -17.82 14.85 64.60
CA ARG A 118 -18.38 15.99 65.34
C ARG A 118 -17.92 15.98 66.82
N PRO A 119 -17.35 17.08 67.36
CA PRO A 119 -16.96 17.16 68.76
C PRO A 119 -18.11 16.85 69.72
N ARG A 120 -17.93 15.81 70.55
CA ARG A 120 -18.94 15.36 71.53
C ARG A 120 -18.67 16.03 72.89
N LYS A 121 -19.74 16.47 73.57
CA LYS A 121 -19.65 17.05 74.93
C LYS A 121 -19.08 16.07 75.97
N LYS A 122 -19.41 14.77 75.81
CA LYS A 122 -18.78 13.66 76.53
C LYS A 122 -18.24 12.69 75.47
N GLY A 123 -16.91 12.68 75.29
CA GLY A 123 -16.26 11.87 74.27
C GLY A 123 -16.34 10.36 74.52
N ALA A 124 -15.93 9.57 73.52
CA ALA A 124 -15.85 8.11 73.57
C ALA A 124 -14.97 7.61 74.73
N LYS A 125 -13.97 8.38 75.18
CA LYS A 125 -13.12 8.04 76.34
C LYS A 125 -13.90 7.82 77.63
N TRP A 126 -14.93 8.64 77.85
CA TRP A 126 -15.71 8.63 79.10
C TRP A 126 -17.01 7.84 78.99
N THR A 127 -17.57 7.75 77.78
CA THR A 127 -18.88 7.13 77.55
C THR A 127 -18.78 5.72 76.99
N GLY A 128 -17.67 5.36 76.34
CA GLY A 128 -17.49 4.05 75.69
C GLY A 128 -18.49 3.75 74.58
N LYS A 129 -19.31 4.73 74.15
CA LYS A 129 -20.38 4.57 73.17
C LYS A 129 -19.94 5.10 71.81
N ASN A 130 -20.39 4.45 70.73
CA ASN A 130 -20.14 4.82 69.34
C ASN A 130 -18.66 5.04 69.03
N ILE A 131 -17.85 3.99 69.23
CA ILE A 131 -16.43 3.95 68.88
C ILE A 131 -16.33 3.73 67.37
N GLN A 132 -15.51 4.55 66.70
CA GLN A 132 -15.29 4.41 65.26
C GLN A 132 -14.23 3.36 64.94
N ALA A 133 -14.32 2.79 63.73
CA ALA A 133 -13.32 1.90 63.19
C ALA A 133 -12.05 2.66 62.78
N ASP A 134 -10.89 1.99 62.88
CA ASP A 134 -9.60 2.57 62.52
C ASP A 134 -9.46 2.73 61.00
N GLU A 135 -8.80 3.79 60.58
CA GLU A 135 -8.52 4.11 59.17
C GLU A 135 -7.25 3.41 58.68
N ILE A 136 -7.14 3.22 57.38
CA ILE A 136 -5.91 2.69 56.76
C ILE A 136 -5.05 3.90 56.38
N VAL A 137 -3.93 4.09 57.10
CA VAL A 137 -2.94 5.13 56.75
C VAL A 137 -1.96 4.53 55.75
N GLN A 138 -1.87 5.14 54.57
CA GLN A 138 -0.98 4.72 53.48
C GLN A 138 -0.05 5.88 53.13
N GLU A 139 1.24 5.60 52.94
CA GLU A 139 2.21 6.52 52.38
C GLU A 139 2.44 6.14 50.91
N VAL A 140 2.25 7.10 50.00
CA VAL A 140 2.31 6.89 48.55
C VAL A 140 3.38 7.81 47.96
N ASP A 141 4.44 7.21 47.42
CA ASP A 141 5.49 7.91 46.69
C ASP A 141 5.12 8.02 45.21
N LEU A 142 4.57 9.18 44.83
CA LEU A 142 4.12 9.47 43.46
C LEU A 142 5.03 10.47 42.75
N ASP A 143 5.08 10.35 41.42
CA ASP A 143 5.73 11.29 40.50
C ASP A 143 4.97 12.64 40.44
N TRP A 144 5.55 13.65 39.75
CA TRP A 144 4.97 15.01 39.70
C TRP A 144 3.61 15.06 38.98
N ASP A 145 3.50 14.32 37.87
CA ASP A 145 2.26 14.19 37.09
C ASP A 145 1.24 13.34 37.88
N GLU A 146 1.67 12.20 38.42
CA GLU A 146 0.84 11.31 39.23
C GLU A 146 0.22 12.04 40.44
N LYS A 147 0.96 12.92 41.15
CA LYS A 147 0.38 13.72 42.25
C LYS A 147 -0.72 14.69 41.82
N ARG A 148 -0.68 15.14 40.57
CA ARG A 148 -1.58 16.16 40.00
C ARG A 148 -2.64 15.58 39.10
N ASP A 149 -2.61 14.28 38.85
CA ASP A 149 -3.64 13.66 38.04
C ASP A 149 -5.00 13.86 38.72
N ARG A 150 -5.90 14.49 37.96
CA ARG A 150 -7.27 14.77 38.39
C ARG A 150 -8.06 13.48 38.57
N TRP A 151 -7.69 12.44 37.82
CA TRP A 151 -8.40 11.17 37.77
C TRP A 151 -7.81 10.13 38.75
N ASN A 152 -7.00 10.57 39.70
CA ASN A 152 -6.49 9.71 40.77
C ASN A 152 -7.61 9.06 41.59
N GLY A 153 -7.63 7.72 41.61
CA GLY A 153 -8.65 6.93 42.32
C GLY A 153 -10.00 6.87 41.62
N TYR A 154 -10.05 7.15 40.32
CA TYR A 154 -11.24 6.95 39.50
C TYR A 154 -11.58 5.45 39.38
N ASP A 155 -12.81 5.07 39.72
CA ASP A 155 -13.31 3.72 39.46
C ASP A 155 -13.82 3.64 38.02
N PRO A 156 -13.24 2.81 37.14
CA PRO A 156 -13.69 2.68 35.75
C PRO A 156 -15.19 2.37 35.60
N LYS A 157 -15.83 1.75 36.60
CA LYS A 157 -17.27 1.48 36.60
C LYS A 157 -18.13 2.74 36.70
N GLU A 158 -17.61 3.85 37.20
CA GLU A 158 -18.36 5.11 37.17
C GLU A 158 -18.58 5.61 35.74
N HIS A 159 -17.77 5.18 34.78
CA HIS A 159 -17.96 5.47 33.37
C HIS A 159 -19.24 4.84 32.81
N ASP A 160 -19.74 3.76 33.42
CA ASP A 160 -20.99 3.10 33.00
C ASP A 160 -22.18 4.07 33.13
N LYS A 161 -22.19 4.96 34.11
CA LYS A 161 -23.23 6.00 34.26
C LYS A 161 -23.25 6.96 33.07
N VAL A 162 -22.08 7.28 32.52
CA VAL A 162 -21.98 8.14 31.33
C VAL A 162 -22.56 7.40 30.13
N ILE A 163 -22.25 6.10 29.98
CA ILE A 163 -22.81 5.26 28.92
C ILE A 163 -24.35 5.22 29.03
N GLU A 164 -24.90 4.98 30.22
CA GLU A 164 -26.36 5.00 30.46
C GLU A 164 -27.00 6.35 30.11
N GLU A 165 -26.32 7.47 30.38
CA GLU A 165 -26.80 8.80 29.98
C GLU A 165 -26.86 8.95 28.45
N TYR A 166 -25.83 8.49 27.73
CA TYR A 166 -25.84 8.51 26.27
C TYR A 166 -26.90 7.58 25.69
N GLU A 167 -27.12 6.40 26.27
CA GLU A 167 -28.19 5.48 25.86
C GLU A 167 -29.58 6.12 25.99
N ARG A 168 -29.87 6.80 27.10
CA ARG A 168 -31.13 7.55 27.27
C ARG A 168 -31.30 8.65 26.23
N VAL A 169 -30.22 9.39 25.94
CA VAL A 169 -30.22 10.42 24.89
C VAL A 169 -30.49 9.82 23.51
N GLU A 170 -29.93 8.65 23.20
CA GLU A 170 -30.20 7.94 21.95
C GLU A 170 -31.64 7.43 21.86
N GLU A 171 -32.23 6.93 22.95
CA GLU A 171 -33.64 6.54 23.00
C GLU A 171 -34.57 7.73 22.74
N GLU A 172 -34.29 8.88 23.34
CA GLU A 172 -35.06 10.10 23.11
C GLU A 172 -34.91 10.58 21.65
N ARG A 173 -33.69 10.53 21.10
CA ARG A 173 -33.45 10.83 19.67
C ARG A 173 -34.22 9.90 18.75
N LYS A 174 -34.29 8.60 19.07
CA LYS A 174 -35.08 7.62 18.31
C LYS A 174 -36.58 7.93 18.41
N LYS A 175 -37.10 8.27 19.59
CA LYS A 175 -38.51 8.68 19.78
C LYS A 175 -38.85 9.95 19.01
N ILE A 176 -37.97 10.95 19.01
CA ILE A 176 -38.17 12.20 18.25
C ILE A 176 -38.21 11.90 16.75
N LYS A 177 -37.27 11.08 16.24
CA LYS A 177 -37.27 10.65 14.83
C LYS A 177 -38.54 9.87 14.48
N ALA A 178 -39.01 8.97 15.33
CA ALA A 178 -40.26 8.24 15.12
C ALA A 178 -41.46 9.18 15.09
N GLN A 179 -41.56 10.13 16.02
CA GLN A 179 -42.62 11.15 16.02
C GLN A 179 -42.57 12.06 14.79
N GLU A 180 -41.37 12.35 14.27
CA GLU A 180 -41.20 13.12 13.04
C GLU A 180 -41.64 12.31 11.81
N LEU A 181 -41.27 11.03 11.73
CA LEU A 181 -41.76 10.10 10.71
C LEU A 181 -43.27 9.91 10.81
N ASP A 182 -43.87 9.85 12.00
CA ASP A 182 -45.33 9.77 12.15
C ASP A 182 -46.03 11.06 11.69
N LYS A 183 -45.40 12.22 11.93
CA LYS A 183 -45.90 13.53 11.46
C LYS A 183 -45.75 13.69 9.94
N GLN A 184 -44.68 13.15 9.36
CA GLN A 184 -44.42 13.14 7.91
C GLN A 184 -45.21 12.03 7.19
N GLY A 185 -45.46 10.91 7.88
CA GLY A 185 -46.10 9.67 7.44
C GLY A 185 -47.62 9.62 7.64
N LEU A 186 -48.28 10.78 7.70
CA LEU A 186 -49.70 10.90 7.37
C LEU A 186 -49.94 10.82 5.84
N VAL A 187 -49.15 9.97 5.16
CA VAL A 187 -49.46 9.33 3.88
C VAL A 187 -49.03 7.85 3.98
N SER A 188 -50.04 6.98 3.96
CA SER A 188 -50.04 5.51 3.84
C SER A 188 -49.56 4.63 5.00
N SER A 189 -50.52 3.86 5.53
CA SER A 189 -50.47 2.95 6.66
C SER A 189 -49.92 1.54 6.34
N GLU A 190 -48.92 1.42 5.47
CA GLU A 190 -48.35 0.10 5.08
C GLU A 190 -46.89 -0.11 5.56
N GLU A 191 -46.09 0.94 5.78
CA GLU A 191 -44.70 0.81 6.25
C GLU A 191 -44.54 0.43 7.73
N ALA A 192 -45.52 0.74 8.59
CA ALA A 192 -45.39 0.60 10.05
C ALA A 192 -45.25 -0.86 10.54
N LYS A 193 -45.66 -1.86 9.73
CA LYS A 193 -45.58 -3.29 10.11
C LYS A 193 -44.23 -3.95 9.80
N LYS A 194 -43.31 -3.29 9.10
CA LYS A 194 -42.03 -3.89 8.71
C LYS A 194 -40.90 -3.69 9.73
N ILE A 195 -41.13 -2.85 10.77
CA ILE A 195 -40.10 -2.43 11.74
C ILE A 195 -40.02 -3.37 12.98
N GLU A 196 -41.07 -4.10 13.34
CA GLU A 196 -41.05 -4.97 14.54
C GLU A 196 -40.33 -6.34 14.35
N GLY A 197 -39.82 -6.65 13.15
CA GLY A 197 -39.32 -7.98 12.79
C GLY A 197 -37.85 -8.10 12.38
N ALA A 198 -37.02 -7.07 12.54
CA ALA A 198 -35.63 -7.07 12.04
C ALA A 198 -34.62 -6.68 13.13
N ASN A 199 -34.44 -7.58 14.10
CA ASN A 199 -33.22 -7.62 14.91
C ASN A 199 -32.26 -8.62 14.25
N GLU A 200 -31.60 -8.21 13.17
CA GLU A 200 -30.27 -8.65 12.70
C GLU A 200 -30.00 -8.05 11.30
N GLY A 201 -28.76 -7.58 11.10
CA GLY A 201 -28.36 -6.58 10.11
C GLY A 201 -28.78 -6.80 8.65
N PHE A 202 -29.29 -5.74 8.03
CA PHE A 202 -29.27 -5.52 6.58
C PHE A 202 -29.51 -4.02 6.32
N SER A 203 -28.47 -3.27 5.92
CA SER A 203 -28.27 -2.77 4.55
C SER A 203 -29.43 -1.89 4.07
N ASP A 204 -29.20 -0.58 4.17
CA ASP A 204 -30.02 0.49 3.60
C ASP A 204 -29.70 0.60 2.10
N ASP A 205 -30.38 -0.24 1.30
CA ASP A 205 -30.37 -0.18 -0.16
C ASP A 205 -31.70 -0.76 -0.67
N GLU A 206 -32.72 0.08 -0.82
CA GLU A 206 -33.76 0.03 -1.88
C GLU A 206 -34.94 0.96 -1.54
N TYR A 207 -34.85 2.23 -1.95
CA TYR A 207 -36.00 3.01 -2.41
C TYR A 207 -35.58 3.78 -3.68
N GLY A 208 -35.49 3.06 -4.80
CA GLY A 208 -35.31 3.70 -6.09
C GLY A 208 -36.61 4.38 -6.52
N ASP A 209 -36.68 5.72 -6.36
CA ASP A 209 -37.24 6.68 -7.35
C ASP A 209 -37.18 8.18 -6.92
N ASP A 210 -36.17 8.67 -6.18
CA ASP A 210 -35.82 10.13 -6.14
C ASP A 210 -34.42 10.42 -5.52
N ASP A 211 -33.42 9.57 -5.78
CA ASP A 211 -32.07 9.70 -5.20
C ASP A 211 -31.25 10.89 -5.73
N ASP A 212 -31.65 11.49 -6.86
CA ASP A 212 -30.92 12.59 -7.47
C ASP A 212 -31.11 13.93 -6.74
N LYS A 213 -32.12 14.05 -5.85
CA LYS A 213 -32.39 15.30 -5.10
C LYS A 213 -31.77 15.35 -3.70
N TYR A 214 -31.52 14.21 -3.07
CA TYR A 214 -30.99 14.15 -1.71
C TYR A 214 -29.49 13.87 -1.66
N ALA A 215 -28.87 13.39 -2.74
CA ALA A 215 -27.42 13.22 -2.84
C ALA A 215 -26.64 14.54 -2.68
N ASP A 216 -27.24 15.69 -3.05
CA ASP A 216 -26.62 17.01 -2.93
C ASP A 216 -26.77 17.64 -1.52
N GLN A 217 -27.58 17.02 -0.64
CA GLN A 217 -27.84 17.48 0.74
C GLN A 217 -27.24 16.57 1.82
N ALA A 218 -26.69 15.41 1.45
CA ALA A 218 -25.85 14.63 2.35
C ALA A 218 -24.54 15.40 2.60
N ASP A 219 -24.51 16.16 3.69
CA ASP A 219 -23.34 16.88 4.16
C ASP A 219 -22.16 15.91 4.26
N MET A 220 -21.26 15.95 3.26
CA MET A 220 -20.17 14.99 3.14
C MET A 220 -19.37 15.01 4.45
N PRO A 221 -19.23 13.88 5.17
CA PRO A 221 -18.68 13.88 6.51
C PRO A 221 -17.26 14.45 6.50
N GLY A 222 -17.08 15.63 7.10
CA GLY A 222 -15.80 16.35 7.17
C GLY A 222 -15.76 17.72 6.51
N GLN A 223 -16.84 18.18 5.87
CA GLN A 223 -16.92 19.50 5.26
C GLN A 223 -17.44 20.54 6.27
N HIS A 224 -16.55 21.09 7.09
CA HIS A 224 -16.95 22.16 8.03
C HIS A 224 -17.13 23.47 7.27
N VAL A 225 -18.34 24.04 7.37
CA VAL A 225 -18.62 25.39 6.86
C VAL A 225 -18.02 26.39 7.84
N ASN A 226 -16.92 27.06 7.48
CA ASN A 226 -16.39 28.13 8.30
C ASN A 226 -17.32 29.34 8.23
N THR A 227 -18.04 29.61 9.31
CA THR A 227 -19.04 30.69 9.40
C THR A 227 -18.46 32.08 9.11
N LYS A 228 -17.15 32.29 9.38
CA LYS A 228 -16.44 33.55 9.11
C LYS A 228 -16.05 33.76 7.65
N THR A 229 -15.71 32.70 6.90
CA THR A 229 -15.23 32.82 5.51
C THR A 229 -16.25 32.33 4.49
N ARG A 230 -17.41 31.82 4.92
CA ARG A 230 -18.45 31.19 4.06
C ARG A 230 -17.85 30.21 3.03
N THR A 231 -16.70 29.64 3.36
CA THR A 231 -15.99 28.67 2.53
C THR A 231 -16.09 27.33 3.22
N THR A 232 -16.39 26.29 2.46
CA THR A 232 -16.33 24.92 2.96
C THR A 232 -14.89 24.45 2.91
N ILE A 233 -14.31 24.13 4.07
CA ILE A 233 -12.99 23.50 4.11
C ILE A 233 -13.23 22.00 3.98
N ARG A 234 -13.02 21.48 2.78
CA ARG A 234 -12.88 20.03 2.58
C ARG A 234 -11.52 19.60 3.07
N ASN A 235 -11.45 18.43 3.70
CA ASN A 235 -10.16 17.78 3.93
C ASN A 235 -9.52 17.49 2.57
N LEU A 236 -8.28 17.96 2.36
CA LEU A 236 -7.55 17.72 1.10
C LEU A 236 -7.10 16.26 0.95
N ARG A 237 -7.06 15.52 2.05
CA ARG A 237 -6.70 14.10 2.04
C ARG A 237 -7.89 13.29 1.54
N ILE A 238 -7.68 12.60 0.43
CA ILE A 238 -8.57 11.56 -0.11
C ILE A 238 -8.64 10.42 0.92
N ARG A 239 -9.85 10.04 1.32
CA ARG A 239 -10.08 9.06 2.40
C ARG A 239 -9.97 7.62 1.88
N GLU A 240 -10.28 7.45 0.61
CA GLU A 240 -10.21 6.21 -0.17
C GLU A 240 -8.76 5.73 -0.31
N ASP A 241 -7.80 6.66 -0.37
CA ASP A 241 -6.38 6.37 -0.47
C ASP A 241 -5.76 6.08 0.91
N THR A 242 -5.53 4.81 1.19
CA THR A 242 -4.80 4.37 2.39
C THR A 242 -3.34 4.82 2.33
N ALA A 243 -2.83 5.39 3.42
CA ALA A 243 -1.42 5.75 3.50
C ALA A 243 -0.54 4.48 3.50
N LYS A 244 0.63 4.54 2.86
CA LYS A 244 1.51 3.37 2.66
C LYS A 244 1.83 2.61 3.97
N TYR A 245 2.16 3.33 5.04
CA TYR A 245 2.49 2.75 6.35
C TYR A 245 1.29 2.19 7.13
N LEU A 246 0.07 2.39 6.65
CA LEU A 246 -1.15 1.80 7.23
C LEU A 246 -1.59 0.53 6.49
N ILE A 247 -0.92 0.17 5.40
CA ILE A 247 -1.24 -1.05 4.65
C ILE A 247 -0.95 -2.29 5.50
N ASN A 248 0.15 -2.26 6.28
CA ASN A 248 0.47 -3.27 7.28
C ASN A 248 0.92 -2.57 8.58
N LEU A 249 0.26 -2.89 9.70
CA LEU A 249 0.54 -2.31 11.02
C LEU A 249 1.62 -3.08 11.79
N ASP A 250 2.08 -4.22 11.27
CA ASP A 250 3.17 -4.98 11.86
C ASP A 250 4.47 -4.17 11.79
N VAL A 251 5.15 -4.05 12.93
CA VAL A 251 6.39 -3.25 13.10
C VAL A 251 7.51 -3.71 12.17
N ASN A 252 7.53 -5.01 11.83
CA ASN A 252 8.57 -5.65 11.02
C ASN A 252 8.15 -5.84 9.55
N SER A 253 7.13 -5.15 9.06
CA SER A 253 6.65 -5.27 7.68
C SER A 253 7.61 -4.61 6.67
N ALA A 254 7.26 -3.45 6.12
CA ALA A 254 8.10 -2.71 5.20
C ALA A 254 8.47 -1.35 5.79
N TYR A 255 9.74 -0.98 5.67
CA TYR A 255 10.21 0.33 6.11
C TYR A 255 9.62 1.43 5.24
N TYR A 256 8.88 2.34 5.88
CA TYR A 256 8.41 3.58 5.30
C TYR A 256 9.29 4.74 5.77
N ASP A 257 9.90 5.46 4.83
CA ASP A 257 10.62 6.69 5.13
C ASP A 257 9.64 7.89 5.17
N PRO A 258 9.31 8.44 6.36
CA PRO A 258 8.37 9.55 6.45
C PRO A 258 8.91 10.84 5.84
N LYS A 259 10.22 10.96 5.64
CA LYS A 259 10.85 12.17 5.07
C LYS A 259 10.57 12.26 3.57
N THR A 260 10.87 11.19 2.84
CA THR A 260 10.64 11.13 1.39
C THR A 260 9.27 10.59 1.01
N ARG A 261 8.51 10.08 1.99
CA ARG A 261 7.20 9.42 1.81
C ARG A 261 7.27 8.22 0.87
N SER A 262 8.39 7.49 0.92
CA SER A 262 8.64 6.33 0.08
C SER A 262 8.62 5.03 0.88
N MET A 263 8.07 3.98 0.28
CA MET A 263 8.07 2.62 0.83
C MET A 263 8.67 1.71 -0.22
N ARG A 264 9.84 1.14 0.08
CA ARG A 264 10.66 0.46 -0.93
C ARG A 264 10.15 -0.95 -1.20
N GLU A 265 10.03 -1.73 -0.13
CA GLU A 265 9.58 -3.12 -0.17
C GLU A 265 8.05 -3.22 -0.15
N ASN A 266 7.53 -4.38 -0.55
CA ASN A 266 6.11 -4.69 -0.44
C ASN A 266 5.74 -4.91 1.05
N PRO A 267 4.76 -4.18 1.62
CA PRO A 267 4.29 -4.41 2.99
C PRO A 267 3.55 -5.75 3.18
N LEU A 268 3.06 -6.37 2.10
CA LEU A 268 2.34 -7.65 2.10
C LEU A 268 3.13 -8.67 1.28
N GLN A 269 4.21 -9.21 1.86
CA GLN A 269 5.10 -10.15 1.17
C GLN A 269 4.44 -11.50 0.83
N ASP A 270 3.45 -11.92 1.61
CA ASP A 270 2.79 -13.22 1.45
C ASP A 270 1.74 -13.24 0.33
N LYS A 271 1.33 -12.07 -0.17
CA LYS A 271 0.29 -11.95 -1.21
C LYS A 271 0.92 -11.68 -2.56
N ASP A 272 0.28 -12.18 -3.61
CA ASP A 272 0.71 -11.93 -4.97
C ASP A 272 0.66 -10.41 -5.29
N PRO A 273 1.74 -9.83 -5.84
CA PRO A 273 1.83 -8.40 -6.14
C PRO A 273 0.69 -7.84 -7.00
N ASN A 274 0.11 -8.67 -7.88
CA ASN A 274 -0.93 -8.26 -8.81
C ASN A 274 -2.31 -8.10 -8.15
N ASP A 275 -2.54 -8.80 -7.02
CA ASP A 275 -3.82 -8.76 -6.30
C ASP A 275 -3.84 -7.65 -5.23
N THR A 276 -2.70 -7.01 -5.00
CA THR A 276 -2.55 -5.93 -4.02
C THR A 276 -2.58 -4.55 -4.68
N ASN A 277 -3.23 -3.59 -4.04
CA ASN A 277 -3.27 -2.20 -4.52
C ASN A 277 -1.87 -1.55 -4.55
N PHE A 278 -0.93 -2.02 -3.72
CA PHE A 278 0.42 -1.50 -3.63
C PHE A 278 1.42 -2.61 -3.31
N ALA A 279 2.32 -2.88 -4.26
CA ALA A 279 3.36 -3.91 -4.15
C ALA A 279 4.77 -3.34 -3.89
N GLY A 280 4.87 -2.14 -3.33
CA GLY A 280 6.15 -1.46 -3.07
C GLY A 280 6.60 -0.53 -4.21
N ASP A 281 7.34 0.53 -3.87
CA ASP A 281 7.84 1.48 -4.86
C ASP A 281 8.91 0.83 -5.77
N ASN A 282 9.66 -0.17 -5.28
CA ASN A 282 10.64 -0.89 -6.10
C ASN A 282 10.00 -1.65 -7.26
N PHE A 283 8.82 -2.25 -7.03
CA PHE A 283 8.07 -2.94 -8.07
C PHE A 283 7.65 -1.98 -9.19
N ALA A 284 7.11 -0.82 -8.83
CA ALA A 284 6.70 0.20 -9.80
C ALA A 284 7.89 0.83 -10.55
N ARG A 285 9.05 1.03 -9.89
CA ARG A 285 10.24 1.69 -10.48
C ARG A 285 10.82 0.97 -11.70
N TYR A 286 10.74 -0.37 -11.74
CA TYR A 286 11.26 -1.17 -12.85
C TYR A 286 10.18 -1.57 -13.86
N SER A 287 8.93 -1.15 -13.64
CA SER A 287 7.82 -1.39 -14.56
C SER A 287 7.77 -0.37 -15.70
N GLY A 288 7.09 -0.70 -16.81
CA GLY A 288 6.89 0.19 -17.95
C GLY A 288 8.13 0.33 -18.86
N ASP A 289 8.49 1.57 -19.20
CA ASP A 289 9.53 1.89 -20.18
C ASP A 289 10.95 1.94 -19.61
N ALA A 290 11.11 1.98 -18.28
CA ALA A 290 12.42 1.95 -17.61
C ALA A 290 13.34 0.82 -18.12
N PRO A 291 12.91 -0.46 -18.22
CA PRO A 291 13.73 -1.53 -18.77
C PRO A 291 14.05 -1.34 -20.25
N ASN A 292 13.14 -0.74 -21.04
CA ASN A 292 13.38 -0.48 -22.46
C ASN A 292 14.41 0.62 -22.65
N MET A 293 14.35 1.68 -21.85
CA MET A 293 15.37 2.73 -21.82
C MET A 293 16.73 2.18 -21.36
N ALA A 294 16.75 1.30 -20.36
CA ALA A 294 17.97 0.62 -19.92
C ALA A 294 18.58 -0.27 -21.03
N LYS A 295 17.75 -1.01 -21.78
CA LYS A 295 18.22 -1.78 -22.95
C LYS A 295 18.81 -0.86 -24.04
N ALA A 296 18.18 0.28 -24.31
CA ALA A 296 18.68 1.26 -25.27
C ALA A 296 20.01 1.90 -24.80
N GLN A 297 20.13 2.21 -23.50
CA GLN A 297 21.37 2.69 -22.89
C GLN A 297 22.49 1.64 -23.01
N MET A 298 22.19 0.37 -22.74
CA MET A 298 23.13 -0.74 -22.91
C MET A 298 23.56 -0.90 -24.36
N PHE A 299 22.63 -0.77 -25.31
CA PHE A 299 22.94 -0.78 -26.74
C PHE A 299 23.84 0.40 -27.14
N ALA A 300 23.60 1.60 -26.61
CA ALA A 300 24.46 2.77 -26.85
C ALA A 300 25.90 2.52 -26.36
N TRP A 301 26.08 1.98 -25.15
CA TRP A 301 27.41 1.63 -24.62
C TRP A 301 28.11 0.56 -25.46
N GLN A 302 27.37 -0.46 -25.91
CA GLN A 302 27.93 -1.47 -26.82
C GLN A 302 28.32 -0.90 -28.17
N ALA A 303 27.53 0.02 -28.73
CA ALA A 303 27.82 0.70 -29.97
C ALA A 303 29.05 1.61 -29.83
N ALA A 304 29.15 2.35 -28.72
CA ALA A 304 30.30 3.20 -28.38
C ALA A 304 31.59 2.37 -28.24
N ASN A 305 31.54 1.22 -27.56
CA ASN A 305 32.68 0.30 -27.45
C ASN A 305 33.10 -0.30 -28.81
N ARG A 306 32.20 -0.36 -29.78
CA ARG A 306 32.47 -0.79 -31.16
C ARG A 306 32.94 0.36 -32.07
N GLY A 307 33.02 1.59 -31.55
CA GLY A 307 33.47 2.77 -32.29
C GLY A 307 32.37 3.57 -33.00
N ASN A 308 31.09 3.23 -32.79
CA ASN A 308 29.98 4.03 -33.30
C ASN A 308 29.62 5.11 -32.28
N GLU A 309 29.71 6.39 -32.67
CA GLU A 309 29.37 7.52 -31.81
C GLU A 309 27.86 7.72 -31.71
N VAL A 310 27.21 6.94 -30.84
CA VAL A 310 25.79 7.09 -30.50
C VAL A 310 25.62 7.22 -29.00
N HIS A 311 24.82 8.21 -28.58
CA HIS A 311 24.59 8.51 -27.17
C HIS A 311 23.10 8.74 -26.92
N LEU A 312 22.56 8.13 -25.86
CA LEU A 312 21.12 8.21 -25.55
C LEU A 312 20.66 9.65 -25.33
N GLN A 313 21.43 10.44 -24.58
CA GLN A 313 21.04 11.81 -24.23
C GLN A 313 21.37 12.84 -25.33
N ALA A 314 22.39 12.59 -26.18
CA ALA A 314 22.80 13.56 -27.19
C ALA A 314 22.01 13.36 -28.49
N ASN A 315 21.91 12.11 -28.97
CA ASN A 315 21.21 11.75 -30.20
C ASN A 315 20.15 10.66 -29.92
N PRO A 316 19.10 10.95 -29.13
CA PRO A 316 18.11 9.95 -28.69
C PRO A 316 17.35 9.30 -29.85
N THR A 317 16.95 10.10 -30.85
CA THR A 317 16.16 9.61 -31.99
C THR A 317 16.98 8.73 -32.92
N GLN A 318 18.24 9.09 -33.16
CA GLN A 318 19.18 8.28 -33.93
C GLN A 318 19.41 6.93 -33.24
N LEU A 319 19.67 6.94 -31.94
CA LEU A 319 19.83 5.71 -31.16
C LEU A 319 18.56 4.84 -31.19
N ALA A 320 17.38 5.45 -31.05
CA ALA A 320 16.12 4.73 -31.10
C ALA A 320 15.87 4.06 -32.47
N LEU A 321 16.21 4.75 -33.57
CA LEU A 321 16.13 4.17 -34.92
C LEU A 321 17.11 3.02 -35.10
N LEU A 322 18.37 3.19 -34.66
CA LEU A 322 19.38 2.13 -34.71
C LEU A 322 19.00 0.94 -33.82
N HIS A 323 18.40 1.18 -32.67
CA HIS A 323 17.91 0.12 -31.77
C HIS A 323 16.78 -0.67 -32.42
N LYS A 324 15.80 0.01 -33.06
CA LYS A 324 14.73 -0.67 -33.82
C LYS A 324 15.29 -1.50 -34.97
N GLN A 325 16.25 -0.97 -35.72
CA GLN A 325 16.95 -1.71 -36.77
C GLN A 325 17.69 -2.92 -36.18
N PHE A 326 18.37 -2.74 -35.05
CA PHE A 326 19.05 -3.82 -34.35
C PHE A 326 18.08 -4.92 -33.88
N GLU A 327 16.91 -4.57 -33.36
CA GLU A 327 15.87 -5.55 -32.98
C GLU A 327 15.38 -6.35 -34.18
N GLN A 328 15.08 -5.69 -35.30
CA GLN A 328 14.69 -6.38 -36.55
C GLN A 328 15.79 -7.31 -37.07
N GLN A 329 17.06 -6.87 -37.02
CA GLN A 329 18.18 -7.70 -37.43
C GLN A 329 18.43 -8.85 -36.45
N LYS A 330 18.22 -8.63 -35.15
CA LYS A 330 18.32 -9.65 -34.12
C LYS A 330 17.26 -10.74 -34.30
N GLU A 331 16.04 -10.38 -34.71
CA GLU A 331 15.00 -11.36 -35.06
C GLU A 331 15.40 -12.19 -36.29
N LYS A 332 15.86 -11.54 -37.37
CA LYS A 332 16.39 -12.25 -38.54
C LYS A 332 17.52 -13.20 -38.19
N VAL A 333 18.49 -12.76 -37.39
CA VAL A 333 19.60 -13.60 -36.92
C VAL A 333 19.11 -14.76 -36.04
N ARG A 334 18.08 -14.54 -35.21
CA ARG A 334 17.45 -15.62 -34.44
C ARG A 334 16.80 -16.65 -35.36
N ASP A 335 16.10 -16.21 -36.41
CA ASP A 335 15.44 -17.12 -37.34
C ASP A 335 16.45 -17.89 -38.19
N THR A 336 17.51 -17.24 -38.70
CA THR A 336 18.60 -17.96 -39.37
C THR A 336 19.31 -18.95 -38.44
N ASN A 337 19.44 -18.61 -37.15
CA ASN A 337 20.00 -19.54 -36.16
C ASN A 337 19.06 -20.72 -35.90
N LYS A 338 17.74 -20.50 -35.81
CA LYS A 338 16.74 -21.58 -35.69
C LYS A 338 16.80 -22.50 -36.91
N GLU A 339 16.80 -21.94 -38.12
CA GLU A 339 16.93 -22.69 -39.37
C GLU A 339 18.24 -23.48 -39.42
N GLY A 340 19.36 -22.87 -39.01
CA GLY A 340 20.66 -23.54 -38.93
C GLY A 340 20.72 -24.66 -37.89
N ILE A 341 20.00 -24.52 -36.77
CA ILE A 341 19.84 -25.59 -35.77
C ILE A 341 18.98 -26.71 -36.36
N LEU A 342 17.85 -26.38 -36.99
CA LEU A 342 16.95 -27.35 -37.64
C LEU A 342 17.67 -28.15 -38.73
N ALA A 343 18.47 -27.49 -39.56
CA ALA A 343 19.25 -28.15 -40.61
C ALA A 343 20.33 -29.09 -40.06
N LYS A 344 20.90 -28.80 -38.88
CA LYS A 344 21.96 -29.62 -38.27
C LYS A 344 21.43 -30.79 -37.46
N TYR A 345 20.33 -30.59 -36.75
CA TYR A 345 19.82 -31.56 -35.77
C TYR A 345 18.52 -32.23 -36.22
N GLY A 346 17.89 -31.79 -37.32
CA GLY A 346 16.60 -32.28 -37.78
C GLY A 346 15.44 -31.87 -36.85
N GLY A 347 14.20 -32.22 -37.22
CA GLY A 347 13.01 -31.97 -36.40
C GLY A 347 11.98 -31.00 -36.97
N GLU A 348 12.12 -30.59 -38.23
CA GLU A 348 11.13 -29.74 -38.93
C GLU A 348 9.73 -30.40 -38.98
N GLU A 349 9.69 -31.73 -39.06
CA GLU A 349 8.46 -32.54 -39.02
C GLU A 349 7.66 -32.40 -37.70
N HIS A 350 8.31 -32.02 -36.60
CA HIS A 350 7.65 -31.81 -35.31
C HIS A 350 7.21 -30.36 -35.06
N LEU A 351 7.63 -29.40 -35.89
CA LEU A 351 7.18 -28.01 -35.80
C LEU A 351 5.83 -27.77 -36.47
N GLN A 352 5.52 -28.52 -37.53
CA GLN A 352 4.21 -28.44 -38.15
C GLN A 352 3.20 -29.07 -37.20
N ARG A 353 2.48 -28.22 -36.45
CA ARG A 353 1.33 -28.66 -35.66
C ARG A 353 0.35 -29.34 -36.64
N PRO A 354 0.05 -30.64 -36.48
CA PRO A 354 -0.95 -31.30 -37.31
C PRO A 354 -2.28 -30.54 -37.19
N PRO A 355 -3.12 -30.53 -38.24
CA PRO A 355 -4.45 -29.93 -38.16
C PRO A 355 -5.17 -30.41 -36.90
N THR A 356 -5.92 -29.51 -36.26
CA THR A 356 -6.55 -29.74 -34.95
C THR A 356 -7.42 -30.99 -34.92
N GLU A 357 -8.01 -31.36 -36.06
CA GLU A 357 -8.78 -32.59 -36.27
C GLU A 357 -7.94 -33.86 -36.02
N LEU A 358 -6.68 -33.89 -36.47
CA LEU A 358 -5.75 -35.01 -36.24
C LEU A 358 -5.21 -35.03 -34.81
N LEU A 359 -5.12 -33.89 -34.14
CA LEU A 359 -4.65 -33.79 -32.75
C LEU A 359 -5.69 -34.25 -31.73
N LEU A 360 -6.97 -33.93 -31.97
CA LEU A 360 -8.06 -34.36 -31.08
C LEU A 360 -8.61 -35.75 -31.44
N ALA A 361 -8.18 -36.34 -32.57
CA ALA A 361 -8.74 -37.59 -33.12
C ALA A 361 -10.27 -37.58 -33.20
N GLN A 362 -10.87 -36.39 -33.29
CA GLN A 362 -12.31 -36.18 -33.38
C GLN A 362 -12.62 -35.80 -34.83
N SER A 363 -13.36 -36.67 -35.51
CA SER A 363 -13.84 -36.44 -36.89
C SER A 363 -15.10 -35.57 -36.94
N GLU A 364 -15.63 -35.15 -35.78
CA GLU A 364 -16.90 -34.47 -35.66
C GLU A 364 -16.71 -33.08 -35.04
N ASN A 365 -17.00 -32.04 -35.82
CA ASN A 365 -17.12 -30.69 -35.29
C ASN A 365 -18.46 -30.59 -34.54
N TYR A 366 -18.40 -30.52 -33.21
CA TYR A 366 -19.58 -30.36 -32.38
C TYR A 366 -20.20 -28.96 -32.59
N VAL A 367 -21.41 -28.93 -33.14
CA VAL A 367 -22.17 -27.71 -33.45
C VAL A 367 -23.41 -27.64 -32.55
N GLU A 368 -23.46 -26.64 -31.66
CA GLU A 368 -24.64 -26.39 -30.83
C GLU A 368 -25.62 -25.51 -31.59
N TYR A 369 -26.85 -25.99 -31.81
CA TYR A 369 -27.94 -25.19 -32.36
C TYR A 369 -28.77 -24.56 -31.24
N SER A 370 -29.09 -23.28 -31.35
CA SER A 370 -30.11 -22.64 -30.55
C SER A 370 -31.48 -23.26 -30.85
N ARG A 371 -32.45 -23.06 -29.94
CA ARG A 371 -33.87 -23.44 -30.16
C ARG A 371 -34.48 -22.84 -31.45
N THR A 372 -33.87 -21.79 -32.01
CA THR A 372 -34.26 -21.12 -33.25
C THR A 372 -33.47 -21.61 -34.49
N GLY A 373 -32.64 -22.65 -34.34
CA GLY A 373 -31.84 -23.24 -35.43
C GLY A 373 -30.57 -22.46 -35.78
N LYS A 374 -30.18 -21.45 -35.00
CA LYS A 374 -28.94 -20.70 -35.19
C LYS A 374 -27.78 -21.40 -34.48
N ILE A 375 -26.64 -21.53 -35.15
CA ILE A 375 -25.45 -22.14 -34.56
C ILE A 375 -24.87 -21.19 -33.49
N VAL A 376 -24.68 -21.68 -32.26
CA VAL A 376 -24.19 -20.92 -31.09
C VAL A 376 -22.73 -21.24 -30.78
N LYS A 377 -22.31 -22.50 -30.94
CA LYS A 377 -20.91 -22.94 -30.78
C LYS A 377 -20.53 -23.91 -31.89
N GLY A 378 -19.24 -23.95 -32.24
CA GLY A 378 -18.68 -24.92 -33.19
C GLY A 378 -18.50 -24.41 -34.63
N GLN A 379 -18.91 -23.18 -34.94
CA GLN A 379 -18.62 -22.59 -36.25
C GLN A 379 -17.30 -21.82 -36.19
N GLU A 380 -16.35 -22.17 -37.07
CA GLU A 380 -15.19 -21.31 -37.34
C GLU A 380 -15.70 -19.92 -37.73
N ARG A 381 -15.13 -18.87 -37.11
CA ARG A 381 -15.54 -17.50 -37.37
C ARG A 381 -15.38 -17.22 -38.87
N ALA A 382 -16.50 -17.03 -39.57
CA ALA A 382 -16.48 -16.61 -40.96
C ALA A 382 -15.65 -15.32 -41.08
N VAL A 383 -14.75 -15.28 -42.07
CA VAL A 383 -13.96 -14.08 -42.37
C VAL A 383 -14.93 -12.93 -42.63
N ALA A 384 -14.78 -11.83 -41.88
CA ALA A 384 -15.65 -10.68 -41.98
C ALA A 384 -15.58 -10.10 -43.41
N ARG A 385 -16.68 -10.20 -44.16
CA ARG A 385 -16.85 -9.52 -45.45
C ARG A 385 -17.36 -8.10 -45.19
N SER A 386 -16.94 -7.12 -45.99
CA SER A 386 -17.50 -5.78 -45.86
C SER A 386 -18.97 -5.72 -46.32
N LYS A 387 -19.62 -4.58 -46.06
CA LYS A 387 -21.02 -4.31 -46.44
C LYS A 387 -21.24 -4.32 -47.97
N TYR A 388 -20.17 -4.16 -48.74
CA TYR A 388 -20.22 -4.08 -50.20
C TYR A 388 -19.86 -5.42 -50.83
N GLU A 389 -20.41 -5.70 -52.01
CA GLU A 389 -20.06 -6.90 -52.78
C GLU A 389 -18.59 -6.78 -53.22
N GLU A 390 -17.71 -7.52 -52.53
CA GLU A 390 -16.30 -7.67 -52.89
C GLU A 390 -16.16 -8.64 -54.07
N ASP A 391 -15.11 -8.48 -54.87
CA ASP A 391 -14.76 -9.38 -55.97
C ASP A 391 -15.82 -9.55 -57.08
N VAL A 392 -16.58 -8.50 -57.39
CA VAL A 392 -17.48 -8.47 -58.55
C VAL A 392 -16.68 -8.27 -59.85
N PHE A 393 -16.47 -9.36 -60.56
CA PHE A 393 -15.80 -9.40 -61.86
C PHE A 393 -16.80 -9.22 -63.00
N ILE A 394 -16.77 -8.06 -63.66
CA ILE A 394 -17.64 -7.76 -64.80
C ILE A 394 -16.95 -8.28 -66.08
N ASN A 395 -17.70 -8.82 -67.05
CA ASN A 395 -17.25 -9.11 -68.43
C ASN A 395 -15.86 -9.79 -68.57
N ASN A 396 -15.63 -10.87 -67.80
CA ASN A 396 -14.43 -11.73 -67.83
C ASN A 396 -13.10 -11.05 -67.40
N HIS A 397 -13.18 -10.01 -66.58
CA HIS A 397 -12.00 -9.42 -65.93
C HIS A 397 -11.59 -10.24 -64.69
N THR A 398 -10.29 -10.41 -64.41
CA THR A 398 -9.79 -11.05 -63.17
C THR A 398 -9.54 -10.06 -62.03
N SER A 399 -9.89 -8.80 -62.25
CA SER A 399 -9.66 -7.69 -61.33
C SER A 399 -10.87 -6.76 -61.33
N VAL A 400 -11.24 -6.22 -60.17
CA VAL A 400 -12.37 -5.28 -60.04
C VAL A 400 -12.07 -3.95 -60.74
N TRP A 401 -13.10 -3.25 -61.20
CA TRP A 401 -12.98 -1.90 -61.76
C TRP A 401 -12.40 -0.92 -60.72
N GLY A 402 -11.37 -0.15 -61.09
CA GLY A 402 -10.64 0.73 -60.16
C GLY A 402 -9.41 0.08 -59.53
N SER A 403 -9.09 -1.17 -59.89
CA SER A 403 -7.84 -1.84 -59.50
C SER A 403 -6.59 -1.29 -60.20
N PHE A 404 -6.75 -0.42 -61.21
CA PHE A 404 -5.67 0.23 -61.92
C PHE A 404 -5.95 1.73 -62.10
N TRP A 405 -4.92 2.55 -61.98
CA TRP A 405 -4.98 4.00 -62.13
C TRP A 405 -3.81 4.49 -62.98
N ALA A 406 -4.09 5.25 -64.02
CA ALA A 406 -3.10 5.95 -64.83
C ALA A 406 -3.72 7.19 -65.48
N ASP A 407 -2.95 8.27 -65.58
CA ASP A 407 -3.32 9.53 -66.26
C ASP A 407 -4.72 10.08 -65.90
N GLY A 408 -5.07 10.05 -64.61
CA GLY A 408 -6.34 10.60 -64.12
C GLY A 408 -7.56 9.70 -64.37
N LYS A 409 -7.38 8.47 -64.86
CA LYS A 409 -8.45 7.54 -65.18
C LYS A 409 -8.29 6.22 -64.44
N TRP A 410 -9.42 5.72 -63.93
CA TRP A 410 -9.52 4.39 -63.32
C TRP A 410 -9.77 3.34 -64.39
N GLY A 411 -9.21 2.14 -64.18
CA GLY A 411 -9.33 1.01 -65.09
C GLY A 411 -9.21 -0.34 -64.40
N TYR A 412 -9.16 -1.40 -65.20
CA TYR A 412 -8.95 -2.78 -64.75
C TYR A 412 -7.46 -3.14 -64.74
N LYS A 413 -6.95 -3.76 -63.67
CA LYS A 413 -5.55 -4.21 -63.57
C LYS A 413 -5.19 -5.30 -64.57
N CYS A 414 -6.12 -6.20 -64.88
CA CYS A 414 -5.86 -7.36 -65.75
C CYS A 414 -5.55 -6.99 -67.22
N CYS A 415 -6.14 -5.93 -67.76
CA CYS A 415 -5.95 -5.53 -69.17
C CYS A 415 -5.64 -4.03 -69.37
N ARG A 416 -5.52 -3.25 -68.28
CA ARG A 416 -5.29 -1.79 -68.26
C ARG A 416 -6.30 -0.98 -69.09
N ALA A 417 -7.51 -1.49 -69.29
CA ALA A 417 -8.56 -0.76 -70.00
C ALA A 417 -9.24 0.29 -69.08
N PHE A 418 -9.45 1.49 -69.62
CA PHE A 418 -10.09 2.62 -68.94
C PHE A 418 -11.60 2.76 -69.23
N ILE A 419 -12.24 1.76 -69.85
CA ILE A 419 -13.67 1.76 -70.16
C ILE A 419 -14.38 0.73 -69.28
N LYS A 420 -15.30 1.21 -68.43
CA LYS A 420 -16.09 0.36 -67.54
C LYS A 420 -17.02 -0.52 -68.39
N ASN A 421 -17.11 -1.80 -68.06
CA ASN A 421 -17.88 -2.83 -68.80
C ASN A 421 -17.31 -3.22 -70.18
N SER A 422 -16.06 -2.86 -70.50
CA SER A 422 -15.37 -3.48 -71.65
C SER A 422 -15.11 -4.97 -71.39
N TYR A 423 -14.98 -5.79 -72.44
CA TYR A 423 -14.50 -7.17 -72.30
C TYR A 423 -12.99 -7.18 -72.01
N CYS A 424 -12.54 -8.12 -71.18
CA CYS A 424 -11.13 -8.28 -70.87
C CYS A 424 -10.31 -8.66 -72.12
N THR A 425 -9.31 -7.84 -72.45
CA THR A 425 -8.36 -8.08 -73.54
C THR A 425 -7.08 -8.78 -73.07
N GLY A 426 -6.99 -9.10 -71.78
CA GLY A 426 -5.85 -9.80 -71.16
C GLY A 426 -4.51 -9.11 -71.41
N SER A 427 -3.44 -9.90 -71.50
CA SER A 427 -2.08 -9.43 -71.77
C SER A 427 -1.93 -8.74 -73.13
N ALA A 428 -2.75 -9.09 -74.12
CA ALA A 428 -2.74 -8.45 -75.44
C ALA A 428 -3.14 -6.96 -75.37
N GLY A 429 -4.07 -6.60 -74.49
CA GLY A 429 -4.44 -5.20 -74.24
C GLY A 429 -3.30 -4.38 -73.64
N ILE A 430 -2.50 -5.00 -72.77
CA ILE A 430 -1.34 -4.35 -72.15
C ILE A 430 -0.25 -4.08 -73.19
N ALA A 431 0.07 -5.08 -74.01
CA ALA A 431 1.05 -4.94 -75.09
C ALA A 431 0.61 -3.87 -76.12
N ALA A 432 -0.68 -3.86 -76.49
CA ALA A 432 -1.24 -2.84 -77.38
C ALA A 432 -1.13 -1.43 -76.76
N ALA A 433 -1.44 -1.26 -75.47
CA ALA A 433 -1.32 0.03 -74.78
C ALA A 433 0.14 0.50 -74.65
N GLU A 434 1.08 -0.42 -74.42
CA GLU A 434 2.51 -0.10 -74.36
C GLU A 434 3.06 0.31 -75.73
N THR A 435 2.67 -0.38 -76.81
CA THR A 435 3.04 0.00 -78.19
C THR A 435 2.39 1.31 -78.64
N ALA A 436 1.16 1.58 -78.21
CA ALA A 436 0.44 2.82 -78.50
C ALA A 436 0.89 4.01 -77.61
N SER A 437 1.71 3.76 -76.59
CA SER A 437 2.21 4.82 -75.73
C SER A 437 3.12 5.77 -76.51
N ALA A 438 2.99 7.07 -76.25
CA ALA A 438 3.77 8.10 -76.95
C ALA A 438 5.29 7.84 -76.88
N LYS A 439 5.76 7.22 -75.79
CA LYS A 439 7.16 6.84 -75.58
C LYS A 439 7.64 5.75 -76.54
N ALA A 440 6.80 4.75 -76.84
CA ALA A 440 7.13 3.70 -77.80
C ALA A 440 7.07 4.18 -79.25
N LEU A 441 6.06 5.01 -79.59
CA LEU A 441 5.95 5.62 -80.91
C LEU A 441 7.13 6.55 -81.22
N LEU A 442 7.57 7.36 -80.25
CA LEU A 442 8.77 8.21 -80.37
C LEU A 442 10.06 7.39 -80.53
N ALA A 443 10.18 6.23 -79.87
CA ALA A 443 11.34 5.36 -80.01
C ALA A 443 11.44 4.70 -81.40
N THR A 444 10.31 4.32 -82.00
CA THR A 444 10.30 3.74 -83.36
C THR A 444 10.62 4.76 -84.47
N GLY A 445 10.24 6.03 -84.28
CA GLY A 445 10.52 7.11 -85.22
C GLY A 445 12.00 7.55 -85.27
N SER A 446 12.80 7.20 -84.27
CA SER A 446 14.23 7.55 -84.20
C SER A 446 15.15 6.51 -84.89
N SER A 447 14.60 5.47 -85.50
CA SER A 447 15.33 4.35 -86.12
C SER A 447 15.30 4.31 -87.66
N LYS A 448 14.99 5.43 -88.31
CA LYS A 448 15.14 5.61 -89.76
C LYS A 448 16.14 6.70 -90.10
#